data_AF-A0A1C9CAV9-F1
#
_entry.id   AF-A0A1C9CAV9-F1
#
_cell.length_a   1.000
_cell.length_b   1.000
_cell.length_c   1.000
_cell.angle_alpha   90.00
_cell.angle_beta   90.00
_cell.angle_gamma   90.00
#
_symmetry.space_group_name_H-M   'P 1'
#
loop_
_entity.id
_entity.type
_entity.pdbx_description
1 polymer ?
#
loop_
_entity_poly.entity_id
_entity_poly.type
_entity_poly.pdbx_seq_one_letter_code
_entity_poly.pdbx_strand_id
1 'polypeptide(L)' 'MSLIIGKSVKVKEINCNAPIKIIYYLGKKGKIKGKKIIPGICVVPIIEFEDYTRVWILPEELDIL' A
#
# COMPACT_ATOMS: atom_id res chain seq x y z
N MET A 1 6.64 -1.92 -10.60
CA MET A 1 7.15 -1.80 -9.21
C MET A 1 7.59 -3.17 -8.70
N SER A 2 8.80 -3.32 -8.14
CA SER A 2 9.20 -4.54 -7.45
C SER A 2 8.77 -4.50 -5.97
N LEU A 3 8.01 -5.51 -5.53
CA LEU A 3 7.47 -5.60 -4.17
C LEU A 3 8.52 -6.17 -3.21
N ILE A 4 9.46 -5.32 -2.79
CA ILE A 4 10.57 -5.70 -1.91
C ILE A 4 10.17 -5.46 -0.44
N ILE A 5 10.21 -6.52 0.38
CA ILE A 5 9.94 -6.41 1.81
C ILE A 5 10.99 -5.50 2.48
N GLY A 6 10.53 -4.65 3.39
CA GLY A 6 11.35 -3.67 4.08
C GLY A 6 11.48 -2.33 3.36
N LYS A 7 11.04 -2.23 2.10
CA LYS A 7 11.11 -0.98 1.33
C LYS A 7 10.10 0.04 1.86
N SER A 8 10.55 1.28 1.96
CA SER A 8 9.70 2.42 2.29
C SER A 8 8.93 2.86 1.06
N VAL A 9 7.65 3.18 1.25
CA VAL A 9 6.76 3.69 0.22
C VAL A 9 5.93 4.84 0.76
N LYS A 10 5.38 5.65 -0.14
CA LYS A 10 4.39 6.68 0.17
C LYS A 10 3.12 6.42 -0.64
N VAL A 11 1.96 6.58 -0.01
CA VAL A 11 0.69 6.56 -0.75
C VAL A 11 0.57 7.86 -1.54
N LYS A 12 0.65 7.75 -2.86
CA LYS A 12 0.66 8.89 -3.78
C LYS A 12 -0.75 9.32 -4.13
N GLU A 13 -1.58 8.35 -4.47
CA GLU A 13 -2.97 8.53 -4.88
C GLU A 13 -3.81 7.36 -4.40
N ILE A 14 -5.12 7.54 -4.33
CA ILE A 14 -6.08 6.48 -3.96
C ILE A 14 -7.25 6.60 -4.92
N ASN A 15 -7.66 5.46 -5.49
CA ASN A 15 -8.81 5.43 -6.40
C ASN A 15 -10.11 5.86 -5.67
N CYS A 16 -11.00 6.57 -6.38
CA CYS A 16 -12.19 7.23 -5.84
C CYS A 16 -13.23 6.31 -5.17
N ASN A 17 -13.14 4.99 -5.37
CA ASN A 17 -14.02 3.99 -4.75
C ASN A 17 -13.44 3.34 -3.47
N ALA A 18 -12.42 3.93 -2.85
CA ALA A 18 -11.83 3.39 -1.63
C ALA A 18 -12.65 3.73 -0.36
N PRO A 19 -12.69 2.82 0.64
CA PRO A 19 -13.26 3.12 1.94
C PRO A 19 -12.61 4.35 2.58
N ILE A 20 -13.38 5.16 3.31
CA ILE A 20 -12.90 6.41 3.94
C ILE A 20 -11.68 6.20 4.86
N LYS A 21 -11.57 5.02 5.48
CA LYS A 21 -10.42 4.62 6.30
C LYS A 21 -9.12 4.51 5.49
N ILE A 22 -9.20 4.18 4.20
CA ILE A 22 -8.04 4.10 3.31
C ILE A 22 -7.58 5.51 2.92
N ILE A 23 -8.53 6.42 2.68
CA ILE A 23 -8.26 7.84 2.35
C ILE A 23 -7.37 8.51 3.42
N TYR A 24 -7.53 8.13 4.69
CA TYR A 24 -6.68 8.61 5.79
C TYR A 24 -5.17 8.35 5.58
N TYR A 25 -4.80 7.35 4.79
CA TYR A 25 -3.41 7.02 4.50
C TYR A 25 -2.84 7.74 3.29
N LEU A 26 -3.64 8.55 2.58
CA LEU A 26 -3.15 9.36 1.46
C LEU A 26 -2.00 10.27 1.91
N GLY A 27 -0.90 10.26 1.16
CA GLY A 27 0.30 11.02 1.48
C GLY A 27 1.15 10.45 2.62
N LYS A 28 0.67 9.42 3.35
CA LYS A 28 1.42 8.80 4.44
C LYS A 28 2.48 7.84 3.92
N LYS A 29 3.53 7.69 4.72
CA LYS A 29 4.62 6.75 4.47
C LYS A 29 4.37 5.45 5.23
N GLY A 30 4.81 4.34 4.65
CA GLY A 30 4.77 3.04 5.29
C GLY A 30 5.88 2.14 4.76
N LYS A 31 5.97 0.94 5.30
CA LYS A 31 6.93 -0.08 4.88
C LYS A 31 6.21 -1.29 4.31
N ILE A 32 6.71 -1.83 3.20
CA ILE A 32 6.24 -3.12 2.69
C ILE A 32 6.62 -4.20 3.69
N LYS A 33 5.63 -4.85 4.31
CA LYS A 33 5.84 -5.97 5.26
C LYS A 33 5.45 -7.32 4.69
N GLY A 34 4.80 -7.34 3.54
CA GLY A 34 4.43 -8.57 2.87
C GLY A 34 3.74 -8.30 1.55
N LYS A 35 3.14 -9.36 1.02
CA LYS A 35 2.36 -9.32 -0.22
C LYS A 35 1.09 -10.15 -0.03
N LYS A 36 0.01 -9.71 -0.66
CA LYS A 36 -1.24 -10.46 -0.77
C LYS A 36 -1.48 -10.78 -2.23
N ILE A 37 -1.77 -12.05 -2.50
CA ILE A 37 -2.16 -12.50 -3.84
C ILE A 37 -3.67 -12.33 -3.94
N ILE A 38 -4.13 -11.60 -4.96
CA ILE A 38 -5.54 -11.51 -5.33
C ILE A 38 -5.71 -12.45 -6.54
N PRO A 39 -6.33 -13.63 -6.36
CA PRO A 39 -6.45 -14.63 -7.41
C PRO A 39 -7.07 -14.06 -8.68
N GLY A 40 -6.44 -14.31 -9.82
CA GLY A 40 -6.93 -13.87 -11.14
C GLY A 40 -6.79 -12.37 -11.42
N ILE A 41 -6.24 -11.57 -10.50
CA ILE A 41 -6.10 -10.12 -10.68
C ILE A 41 -4.64 -9.72 -10.60
N CYS A 42 -4.03 -9.72 -9.41
CA CYS A 42 -2.68 -9.22 -9.21
C CYS A 42 -2.08 -9.61 -7.85
N VAL A 43 -0.82 -9.23 -7.65
CA VAL A 43 -0.17 -9.28 -6.33
C VAL A 43 -0.03 -7.85 -5.82
N VAL A 44 -0.52 -7.62 -4.61
CA VAL A 44 -0.48 -6.30 -3.96
C VAL A 44 0.44 -6.31 -2.73
N PRO A 45 1.19 -5.24 -2.47
CA PRO A 45 1.95 -5.10 -1.23
C PRO A 45 1.03 -4.95 -0.02
N ILE A 46 1.49 -5.43 1.13
CA ILE A 46 0.95 -5.09 2.43
C ILE A 46 1.86 -4.03 3.05
N ILE A 47 1.30 -2.86 3.29
CA ILE A 47 1.99 -1.70 3.86
C ILE A 47 1.65 -1.61 5.34
N GLU A 48 2.68 -1.54 6.18
CA GLU A 48 2.56 -1.21 7.60
C GLU A 48 2.88 0.27 7.80
N PHE A 49 1.95 0.98 8.45
CA PHE A 49 2.08 2.39 8.81
C PHE A 49 2.57 2.56 10.26
N GLU A 50 2.84 3.80 10.67
CA GLU A 50 3.39 4.12 12.01
C GLU A 50 2.45 3.74 13.17
N ASP A 51 1.15 3.68 12.92
CA ASP A 51 0.13 3.24 13.88
C ASP A 51 -0.01 1.70 13.95
N TYR A 52 0.94 0.97 13.35
CA TYR A 52 0.95 -0.48 13.18
C TYR A 52 -0.23 -1.02 12.36
N THR A 53 -1.05 -0.15 11.76
CA THR A 53 -2.10 -0.58 10.85
C THR A 53 -1.46 -1.15 9.59
N ARG A 54 -1.98 -2.29 9.14
CA ARG A 54 -1.57 -2.95 7.90
C ARG A 54 -2.66 -2.89 6.87
N VAL A 55 -2.35 -2.33 5.71
CA VAL A 55 -3.28 -2.16 4.60
C VAL A 55 -2.64 -2.67 3.33
N TRP A 56 -3.40 -3.36 2.49
CA TRP A 56 -2.96 -3.69 1.15
C TRP A 56 -3.41 -2.57 0.20
N ILE A 57 -2.48 -2.09 -0.61
CA ILE A 57 -2.66 -0.95 -1.52
C ILE A 57 -2.16 -1.36 -2.90
N LEU A 58 -2.78 -0.87 -3.98
CA LEU A 58 -2.31 -1.23 -5.32
C LEU A 58 -0.89 -0.69 -5.54
N PRO A 59 0.01 -1.42 -6.21
CA PRO A 59 1.36 -0.96 -6.47
C PRO A 59 1.43 0.38 -7.23
N GLU A 60 0.39 0.68 -8.01
CA GLU A 60 0.22 1.87 -8.83
C GLU A 60 -0.06 3.13 -7.98
N GLU A 61 -0.72 2.94 -6.83
CA GLU A 61 -1.09 3.97 -5.86
C GLU A 61 0.09 4.37 -4.95
N LEU A 62 1.27 3.75 -5.13
CA LEU A 62 2.43 3.88 -4.27
C LEU A 62 3.63 4.46 -5.01
N ASP A 63 4.30 5.43 -4.38
CA ASP A 63 5.65 5.85 -4.75
C ASP A 63 6.69 5.14 -3.89
N ILE A 64 7.79 4.74 -4.53
CA ILE A 64 8.98 4.24 -3.84
C ILE A 64 9.76 5.42 -3.29
N LEU A 65 10.25 5.27 -2.05
CA LEU A 65 11.19 6.20 -1.44
C LEU A 65 12.62 5.64 -1.44
#